data_AF-A0A951Q3T7-F1
#
_entry.id   AF-A0A951Q3T7-F1
#
_cell.length_a   1.000
_cell.length_b   1.000
_cell.length_c   1.000
_cell.angle_alpha   90.00
_cell.angle_beta   90.00
_cell.angle_gamma   90.00
#
_symmetry.space_group_name_H-M   'P 1'
#
loop_
_entity.id
_entity.type
_entity.pdbx_description
1 polymer ?
#
loop_
_entity_poly.entity_id
_entity_poly.type
_entity_poly.pdbx_seq_one_letter_code
_entity_poly.pdbx_strand_id
1 'polypeptide(L)' 'MHPIELMKKYGWSYNRLAAEFGVSEVEARRWGFRKTATNYRNPPLMAYKLAERIDKELSTIFLSA' A
#
# COMPACT_ATOMS: atom_id res chain seq x y z
N MET A 1 9.24 0.72 1.82
CA MET A 1 8.28 -0.39 1.56
C MET A 1 7.23 0.06 0.56
N HIS A 2 6.86 -0.77 -0.43
CA HIS A 2 5.83 -0.40 -1.41
C HIS A 2 4.41 -0.59 -0.82
N PRO A 3 3.44 0.32 -1.05
CA PRO A 3 2.05 0.14 -0.57
C PRO A 3 1.41 -1.20 -0.98
N ILE A 4 1.75 -1.71 -2.16
CA ILE A 4 1.31 -3.03 -2.64
C ILE A 4 1.98 -4.19 -1.90
N GLU A 5 3.24 -4.03 -1.47
CA GLU A 5 3.91 -5.02 -0.62
C GLU A 5 3.25 -5.07 0.77
N LEU A 6 2.91 -3.90 1.33
CA LEU A 6 2.13 -3.78 2.56
C LEU A 6 0.79 -4.50 2.45
N MET A 7 0.06 -4.23 1.37
CA MET A 7 -1.21 -4.87 1.09
C MET A 7 -1.08 -6.40 1.08
N LYS A 8 -0.05 -6.93 0.40
CA LYS A 8 0.22 -8.37 0.36
C LYS A 8 0.62 -8.93 1.73
N LYS A 9 1.47 -8.23 2.48
CA LYS A 9 1.97 -8.66 3.79
C LYS A 9 0.83 -8.84 4.80
N TYR A 10 -0.14 -7.94 4.80
CA TYR A 10 -1.27 -7.96 5.75
C TYR A 10 -2.57 -8.51 5.15
N GLY A 11 -2.53 -9.09 3.95
CA GLY A 11 -3.72 -9.68 3.31
C GLY A 11 -4.84 -8.69 3.01
N TRP A 12 -4.52 -7.43 2.71
CA TRP A 12 -5.51 -6.38 2.47
C TRP A 12 -6.07 -6.44 1.06
N SER A 13 -7.31 -5.95 0.91
CA SER A 13 -7.91 -5.66 -0.39
C SER A 13 -7.47 -4.28 -0.90
N TYR A 14 -7.59 -4.05 -2.22
CA TYR A 14 -7.35 -2.73 -2.81
C TYR A 14 -8.26 -1.65 -2.21
N ASN A 15 -9.49 -2.00 -1.84
CA ASN A 15 -10.43 -1.09 -1.20
C ASN A 15 -9.91 -0.61 0.16
N ARG A 16 -9.42 -1.54 0.99
CA ARG A 16 -8.81 -1.22 2.28
C ARG A 16 -7.54 -0.38 2.11
N LEU A 17 -6.67 -0.77 1.18
CA LEU A 17 -5.47 0.02 0.84
C LEU A 17 -5.84 1.44 0.40
N ALA A 18 -6.87 1.60 -0.41
CA ALA A 18 -7.31 2.91 -0.87
C ALA A 18 -7.83 3.80 0.27
N ALA A 19 -8.59 3.21 1.20
CA ALA A 19 -9.08 3.92 2.39
C ALA A 19 -7.94 4.40 3.29
N GLU A 20 -6.97 3.54 3.60
CA GLU A 20 -5.80 3.88 4.44
C GLU A 20 -4.93 4.99 3.84
N PHE A 21 -4.86 5.04 2.51
CA PHE A 21 -4.03 6.00 1.78
C PHE A 21 -4.82 7.24 1.31
N GLY A 22 -6.13 7.30 1.58
CA GLY A 22 -7.01 8.41 1.18
C GLY A 22 -7.13 8.61 -0.33
N VAL A 23 -7.07 7.53 -1.11
CA VAL A 23 -7.08 7.57 -2.58
C VAL A 23 -8.26 6.80 -3.19
N SER A 24 -8.43 7.00 -4.48
CA SER A 24 -8.99 6.05 -5.45
C SER A 24 -8.74 4.56 -5.22
N GLU A 25 -9.74 3.66 -5.17
CA GLU A 25 -9.45 2.22 -5.39
C GLU A 25 -8.82 2.00 -6.78
N VAL A 26 -9.28 2.73 -7.79
CA VAL A 26 -8.70 2.70 -9.13
C VAL A 26 -7.25 3.18 -9.12
N GLU A 27 -6.94 4.22 -8.34
CA GLU A 27 -5.57 4.74 -8.20
C GLU A 27 -4.67 3.75 -7.46
N ALA A 28 -5.15 3.17 -6.36
CA ALA A 28 -4.43 2.15 -5.61
C ALA A 28 -4.13 0.92 -6.48
N ARG A 29 -5.08 0.48 -7.32
CA ARG A 29 -4.85 -0.61 -8.29
C ARG A 29 -3.76 -0.26 -9.30
N ARG A 30 -3.64 1.01 -9.71
CA ARG A 30 -2.60 1.44 -10.67
C ARG A 30 -1.17 1.29 -10.12
N TRP A 31 -1.01 1.36 -8.80
CA TRP A 31 0.27 1.09 -8.14
C TRP A 31 0.67 -0.38 -8.19
N GLY A 32 -0.29 -1.28 -8.39
CA GLY A 32 -0.08 -2.73 -8.45
C GLY A 32 0.31 -3.26 -9.83
N PHE A 33 0.22 -2.45 -10.89
CA PHE A 33 0.60 -2.90 -12.23
C PHE A 33 2.13 -3.06 -12.36
N ARG A 34 2.58 -3.89 -13.30
CA ARG A 34 4.01 -3.95 -13.64
C ARG A 34 4.41 -2.65 -14.33
N LYS A 35 5.68 -2.24 -14.19
CA LYS A 35 6.28 -1.08 -14.89
C LYS A 35 6.06 -1.10 -16.42
N THR A 36 5.80 -2.26 -17.00
CA THR A 36 5.54 -2.46 -18.44
C THR A 36 4.09 -2.20 -18.86
N ALA A 37 3.16 -1.97 -17.92
CA ALA A 37 1.78 -1.66 -18.24
C ALA A 37 1.65 -0.20 -18.68
N THR A 38 0.89 0.05 -19.75
CA THR A 38 0.65 1.39 -20.32
C THR A 38 0.11 2.40 -19.30
N ASN A 39 -0.58 1.93 -18.25
CA ASN A 39 -1.18 2.76 -17.19
C ASN A 39 -0.47 2.62 -15.83
N TYR A 40 0.77 2.13 -15.81
CA TYR A 40 1.56 2.03 -14.59
C TYR A 40 1.81 3.41 -13.99
N ARG A 41 1.54 3.56 -12.69
CA ARG A 41 1.89 4.77 -11.95
C ARG A 41 2.56 4.38 -10.65
N ASN A 42 3.75 4.94 -10.39
CA ASN A 42 4.35 4.81 -9.07
C ASN A 42 3.46 5.54 -8.04
N PRO A 43 3.29 4.99 -6.83
CA PRO A 43 2.77 5.76 -5.70
C PRO A 43 3.58 7.05 -5.49
N PRO A 44 2.95 8.13 -4.97
CA PRO A 44 3.69 9.31 -4.54
C PRO A 44 4.64 8.97 -3.39
N LEU A 45 5.73 9.73 -3.21
CA LEU A 45 6.73 9.49 -2.15
C LEU A 45 6.10 9.40 -0.75
N MET A 46 5.06 10.19 -0.49
CA MET A 46 4.32 10.14 0.79
C MET A 46 3.66 8.79 1.03
N ALA A 47 3.17 8.10 0.00
CA ALA A 47 2.59 6.77 0.14
C ALA A 47 3.65 5.75 0.59
N TYR A 48 4.87 5.82 0.09
CA TYR A 48 5.96 4.95 0.58
C TYR A 48 6.24 5.17 2.07
N LYS A 49 6.32 6.44 2.50
CA LYS A 49 6.54 6.79 3.91
C LYS A 49 5.40 6.33 4.81
N LEU A 50 4.16 6.51 4.34
CA LEU A 50 2.97 6.06 5.07
C LEU A 50 2.95 4.53 5.19
N ALA A 51 3.26 3.81 4.10
CA ALA A 51 3.33 2.35 4.11
C ALA A 51 4.35 1.83 5.13
N GLU A 52 5.54 2.44 5.19
CA GLU A 52 6.56 2.07 6.20
C GLU A 52 6.10 2.34 7.63
N ARG A 53 5.40 3.45 7.87
CA ARG A 53 4.86 3.77 9.19
C ARG A 53 3.81 2.77 9.63
N ILE A 54 2.85 2.46 8.76
CA ILE A 54 1.80 1.47 9.01
C ILE A 54 2.43 0.10 9.28
N ASP A 55 3.42 -0.31 8.49
CA ASP A 55 4.12 -1.59 8.67
C ASP A 55 4.76 -1.69 10.06
N LYS A 56 5.41 -0.61 10.49
CA LYS A 56 6.06 -0.55 11.81
C LYS A 56 5.04 -0.60 12.95
N GLU A 57 3.95 0.14 12.85
CA GLU A 57 2.89 0.17 13.86
C GLU A 57 2.21 -1.20 13.97
N LEU A 58 1.80 -1.81 12.84
CA LEU A 58 1.18 -3.13 12.84
C LEU A 58 2.15 -4.22 13.31
N SER A 59 3.40 -4.20 12.86
CA SER A 59 4.40 -5.20 13.31
C SER A 59 4.64 -5.11 14.81
N THR A 60 4.55 -3.92 15.41
CA THR A 60 4.67 -3.73 16.86
C THR A 60 3.46 -4.31 17.61
N ILE A 61 2.26 -4.14 17.05
CA ILE A 61 1.02 -4.71 17.60
C ILE A 61 1.06 -6.24 17.54
N PHE A 62 1.49 -6.82 16.41
CA PHE A 62 1.61 -8.27 16.25
C PHE A 62 2.68 -8.93 17.13
N LEU A 63 3.67 -8.17 17.62
CA LEU A 63 4.70 -8.67 18.55
C LEU A 63 4.28 -8.56 20.03
N SER A 64 3.21 -7.82 20.32
CA SER A 64 2.70 -7.60 21.68
C SER A 64 1.39 -8.34 21.98
N ALA A 65 0.86 -9.08 21.00
CA ALA A 65 -0.27 -10.00 21.12
C ALA A 65 0.23 -11.44 21.28
#